data_AF-A0AAU8K7A3-F1
#
_entry.id   AF-A0AAU8K7A3-F1
#
_cell.length_a   1.000
_cell.length_b   1.000
_cell.length_c   1.000
_cell.angle_alpha   90.00
_cell.angle_beta   90.00
_cell.angle_gamma   90.00
#
_symmetry.space_group_name_H-M   'P 1'
#
loop_
_entity.id
_entity.type
_entity.pdbx_description
1 polymer ?
#
loop_
_entity_poly.entity_id
_entity_poly.type
_entity_poly.pdbx_seq_one_letter_code
_entity_poly.pdbx_strand_id
1 'polypeptide(L)'
;MPANDDGGGIPELVTFTEIARRVTDRGYVPRPITRQGVRHIADNDPEWPVPPDQWIKIGNAWAMPWEPIESFFRDRTTRGRGPARKVNED
;
A
#
# COMPACT_ATOMS: atom_id res chain seq x y z
N MET A 1 9.52 1.59 -32.96
CA MET A 1 9.75 1.34 -31.53
C MET A 1 8.44 0.83 -30.93
N PRO A 2 8.20 -0.49 -30.86
CA PRO A 2 7.03 -1.01 -30.16
C PRO A 2 7.34 -1.09 -28.66
N ALA A 3 6.52 -0.43 -27.85
CA ALA A 3 6.48 -0.64 -26.41
C ALA A 3 6.01 -2.07 -26.18
N ASN A 4 6.82 -2.87 -25.49
CA ASN A 4 6.52 -4.26 -25.18
C ASN A 4 5.32 -4.31 -24.23
N ASP A 5 4.16 -4.60 -24.79
CA ASP A 5 2.98 -5.13 -24.10
C ASP A 5 3.15 -6.66 -24.09
N ASP A 6 3.84 -7.19 -23.07
CA ASP A 6 4.00 -8.63 -22.84
C ASP A 6 3.12 -9.00 -21.64
N GLY A 7 2.05 -9.73 -21.90
CA GLY A 7 0.99 -10.14 -20.98
C GLY A 7 1.43 -11.19 -19.95
N GLY A 8 2.45 -10.85 -19.17
CA GLY A 8 2.99 -11.60 -18.03
C GLY A 8 3.68 -10.63 -17.07
N GLY A 9 3.06 -9.47 -16.82
CA GLY A 9 3.67 -8.35 -16.13
C GLY A 9 4.30 -8.75 -14.81
N ILE A 10 5.63 -8.66 -14.73
CA ILE A 10 6.36 -8.87 -13.48
C ILE A 10 5.72 -7.95 -12.43
N PRO A 11 5.22 -8.50 -11.31
CA PRO A 11 4.55 -7.69 -10.32
C PRO A 11 5.49 -6.59 -9.86
N GLU A 12 5.01 -5.35 -9.85
CA GLU A 12 5.82 -4.22 -9.43
C GLU A 12 6.18 -4.40 -7.95
N LEU A 13 7.46 -4.65 -7.68
CA LEU A 13 7.96 -4.85 -6.33
C LEU A 13 8.31 -3.50 -5.69
N VAL A 14 7.72 -3.24 -4.53
CA VAL A 14 7.92 -2.00 -3.78
C VAL A 14 8.32 -2.30 -2.34
N THR A 15 9.18 -1.46 -1.77
CA THR A 15 9.60 -1.59 -0.37
C THR A 15 8.59 -0.93 0.57
N PHE A 16 8.65 -1.25 1.87
CA PHE A 16 7.86 -0.55 2.90
C PHE A 16 7.97 0.98 2.84
N THR A 17 9.15 1.51 2.49
CA THR A 17 9.35 2.96 2.34
C THR A 17 8.56 3.50 1.15
N GLU A 18 8.61 2.79 0.02
CA GLU A 18 7.92 3.19 -1.20
C GLU A 18 6.40 3.04 -1.05
N ILE A 19 5.93 1.99 -0.37
CA ILE A 19 4.52 1.82 0.00
C ILE A 19 4.06 3.03 0.80
N ALA A 20 4.77 3.38 1.88
CA ALA A 20 4.43 4.51 2.74
C ALA A 20 4.32 5.82 1.96
N ARG A 21 5.25 6.05 1.03
CA ARG A 21 5.25 7.21 0.14
C ARG A 21 4.04 7.18 -0.79
N ARG A 22 3.82 6.09 -1.53
CA ARG A 22 2.74 5.96 -2.52
C ARG A 22 1.36 6.08 -1.91
N VAL A 23 1.10 5.42 -0.77
CA VAL A 23 -0.23 5.48 -0.13
C VAL A 23 -0.53 6.86 0.43
N THR A 24 0.51 7.58 0.88
CA THR A 24 0.39 8.97 1.34
C THR A 24 0.14 9.91 0.15
N ASP A 25 0.94 9.79 -0.91
CA ASP A 25 0.85 10.62 -2.12
C ASP A 25 -0.49 10.43 -2.86
N ARG A 26 -0.97 9.19 -2.95
CA ARG A 26 -2.28 8.86 -3.53
C ARG A 26 -3.47 9.12 -2.61
N GLY A 27 -3.23 9.53 -1.35
CA GLY A 27 -4.29 9.83 -0.38
C GLY A 27 -5.10 8.63 0.09
N TYR A 28 -4.53 7.42 0.07
CA TYR A 28 -5.18 6.20 0.60
C TYR A 28 -5.14 6.09 2.12
N VAL A 29 -4.43 6.99 2.78
CA VAL A 29 -4.39 7.06 4.25
C VAL A 29 -4.78 8.47 4.70
N PRO A 30 -5.56 8.60 5.79
CA PRO A 30 -6.02 9.91 6.27
C PRO A 30 -4.87 10.77 6.83
N ARG A 31 -3.75 10.14 7.21
CA ARG A 31 -2.54 10.79 7.69
C ARG A 31 -1.32 10.13 7.04
N PRO A 32 -0.25 10.90 6.75
CA PRO A 32 1.00 10.35 6.28
C PRO A 32 1.50 9.22 7.18
N ILE A 33 1.79 8.07 6.58
CA ILE A 33 2.32 6.91 7.29
C ILE A 33 3.81 6.78 7.05
N THR A 34 4.55 6.33 8.06
CA THR A 34 5.99 6.06 7.93
C THR A 34 6.25 4.62 7.52
N ARG A 35 7.47 4.33 7.06
CA ARG A 35 7.94 2.96 6.81
C ARG A 35 7.66 2.00 7.98
N GLN A 36 7.90 2.46 9.22
CA GLN A 36 7.64 1.64 10.40
C GLN A 36 6.13 1.43 10.64
N GLY A 37 5.31 2.43 10.35
CA GLY A 37 3.85 2.29 10.39
C GLY A 37 3.35 1.23 9.39
N VAL A 38 3.82 1.27 8.14
CA VAL A 38 3.44 0.24 7.14
C VAL A 38 3.92 -1.14 7.58
N ARG A 39 5.15 -1.25 8.08
CA ARG A 39 5.66 -2.53 8.61
C ARG A 39 4.82 -3.04 9.78
N HIS A 40 4.44 -2.16 10.70
CA HIS A 40 3.59 -2.52 11.83
C HIS A 40 2.23 -3.04 11.36
N ILE A 41 1.61 -2.41 10.36
CA ILE A 41 0.38 -2.92 9.73
C ILE A 41 0.63 -4.30 9.12
N ALA A 42 1.70 -4.48 8.34
CA ALA A 42 2.00 -5.77 7.72
C ALA A 42 2.23 -6.90 8.74
N ASP A 43 2.79 -6.59 9.91
CA ASP A 43 3.03 -7.56 11.00
C ASP A 43 1.78 -7.85 11.86
N ASN A 44 0.83 -6.89 11.98
CA ASN A 44 -0.27 -6.98 12.97
C ASN A 44 -1.66 -7.02 12.35
N ASP A 45 -1.83 -6.61 11.09
CA ASP A 45 -3.12 -6.51 10.43
C ASP A 45 -3.45 -7.83 9.71
N PRO A 46 -4.48 -8.57 10.16
CA PRO A 46 -4.83 -9.86 9.55
C PRO A 46 -5.42 -9.71 8.14
N GLU A 47 -5.90 -8.52 7.76
CA GLU A 47 -6.36 -8.22 6.41
C GLU A 47 -5.20 -7.84 5.47
N TRP A 48 -3.96 -7.83 5.96
CA TRP A 48 -2.80 -7.52 5.14
C TRP A 48 -2.63 -8.54 3.99
N PRO A 49 -2.55 -8.09 2.73
CA PRO A 49 -2.75 -8.97 1.57
C PRO A 49 -1.51 -9.75 1.15
N VAL A 50 -0.32 -9.42 1.68
CA VAL A 50 0.94 -10.06 1.28
C VAL A 50 1.63 -10.69 2.48
N PRO A 51 1.60 -12.04 2.60
CA PRO A 51 2.16 -12.71 3.75
C PRO A 51 3.70 -12.68 3.75
N PRO A 52 4.35 -12.86 4.91
CA PRO A 52 5.81 -12.74 5.05
C PRO A 52 6.63 -13.65 4.12
N ASP A 53 6.11 -14.82 3.77
CA ASP A 53 6.70 -15.77 2.82
C ASP A 53 6.81 -15.24 1.38
N GLN A 54 6.00 -14.25 1.01
CA GLN A 54 6.06 -13.60 -0.30
C GLN A 54 6.94 -12.35 -0.31
N TRP A 55 7.58 -12.01 0.81
CA TRP A 55 8.46 -10.85 0.87
C TRP A 55 9.81 -11.19 0.25
N ILE A 56 10.21 -10.38 -0.72
CA ILE A 56 11.46 -10.56 -1.46
C ILE A 56 12.49 -9.61 -0.86
N LYS A 57 13.65 -10.15 -0.45
CA LYS A 57 14.75 -9.32 0.04
C LYS A 57 15.50 -8.72 -1.14
N ILE A 58 15.43 -7.40 -1.29
CA ILE A 58 16.16 -6.62 -2.30
C ILE A 58 17.20 -5.75 -1.58
N GLY A 59 18.47 -6.16 -1.67
CA GLY A 59 19.56 -5.53 -0.92
C GLY A 59 19.33 -5.65 0.60
N ASN A 60 19.13 -4.52 1.27
CA ASN A 60 18.85 -4.45 2.72
C ASN A 60 17.37 -4.15 3.05
N ALA A 61 16.48 -4.18 2.06
CA ALA A 61 15.06 -3.91 2.23
C ALA A 61 14.23 -5.13 1.85
N TRP A 62 13.03 -5.21 2.44
CA TRP A 62 11.99 -6.14 2.01
C TRP A 62 11.09 -5.43 1.00
N ALA A 63 10.84 -6.12 -0.11
CA ALA A 63 10.00 -5.67 -1.20
C ALA A 63 8.87 -6.68 -1.45
N MET A 64 7.73 -6.15 -1.88
CA MET A 64 6.47 -6.87 -1.95
C MET A 64 5.70 -6.40 -3.19
N PRO A 65 4.81 -7.22 -3.76
CA PRO A 65 3.98 -6.83 -4.90
C PRO A 65 3.08 -5.64 -4.52
N TRP A 66 3.12 -4.58 -5.33
CA TRP A 66 2.37 -3.35 -5.10
C TRP A 66 0.86 -3.51 -5.27
N GLU A 67 0.44 -4.22 -6.31
CA GLU A 67 -0.97 -4.34 -6.73
C GLU A 67 -1.94 -4.82 -5.61
N PRO A 68 -1.65 -5.89 -4.85
CA PRO A 68 -2.49 -6.29 -3.72
C PRO A 68 -2.49 -5.28 -2.58
N ILE A 69 -1.33 -4.65 -2.30
CA ILE A 69 -1.16 -3.65 -1.25
C ILE A 69 -1.95 -2.38 -1.58
N GLU A 70 -1.90 -1.93 -2.84
CA GLU A 70 -2.68 -0.81 -3.33
C GLU A 70 -4.17 -1.05 -3.10
N SER A 71 -4.67 -2.21 -3.52
CA SER A 71 -6.08 -2.56 -3.36
C SER A 71 -6.49 -2.59 -1.88
N PHE A 72 -5.66 -3.15 -1.00
CA PHE A 72 -5.89 -3.12 0.45
C PHE A 72 -6.04 -1.69 0.99
N PHE A 73 -5.10 -0.79 0.68
CA PHE A 73 -5.17 0.59 1.15
C PHE A 73 -6.33 1.36 0.52
N ARG A 74 -6.61 1.15 -0.77
CA ARG A 74 -7.74 1.76 -1.49
C ARG A 74 -9.07 1.34 -0.87
N ASP A 75 -9.28 0.05 -0.63
CA ASP A 75 -10.53 -0.48 -0.08
C ASP A 75 -10.71 -0.04 1.37
N ARG A 76 -9.62 0.03 2.14
CA ARG A 76 -9.63 0.56 3.50
C ARG A 76 -9.87 2.07 3.54
N THR A 77 -9.47 2.82 2.53
CA THR A 77 -9.88 4.24 2.37
C THR A 77 -11.38 4.34 2.19
N THR A 78 -11.96 3.47 1.35
CA THR A 78 -13.40 3.44 1.09
C THR A 78 -14.20 3.00 2.31
N ARG A 79 -13.73 1.99 3.07
CA ARG A 79 -14.37 1.52 4.31
C ARG A 79 -14.14 2.48 5.50
N GLY A 80 -12.96 3.09 5.57
CA GLY A 80 -12.53 4.04 6.61
C GLY A 80 -13.11 5.45 6.42
N ARG A 81 -13.67 5.75 5.24
CA ARG A 81 -14.70 6.78 5.08
C ARG A 81 -16.02 6.32 5.69
N GLY A 82 -16.01 6.00 6.99
CA GLY A 82 -17.15 6.32 7.84
C GLY A 82 -17.41 7.82 7.72
N PRO A 83 -18.67 8.29 7.84
CA PRO A 83 -19.08 9.60 7.33
C PRO A 83 -18.10 10.65 7.80
N ALA A 84 -17.50 11.38 6.84
CA ALA A 84 -16.94 12.67 7.15
C ALA A 84 -18.05 13.43 7.84
N ARG A 85 -17.96 13.55 9.18
CA ARG A 85 -18.81 14.43 9.95
C ARG A 85 -18.65 15.77 9.27
N LYS A 86 -19.68 16.15 8.51
CA LYS A 86 -19.84 17.51 8.00
C LYS A 86 -19.77 18.39 9.24
N VAL A 87 -18.62 19.02 9.48
CA VAL A 87 -18.58 20.21 10.31
C VAL A 87 -19.06 21.34 9.41
N ASN A 88 -20.38 21.41 9.30
CA ASN A 88 -21.08 22.63 8.94
C ASN A 88 -21.59 23.19 10.26
N GLU A 89 -20.99 24.26 10.73
CA GLU A 89 -21.48 25.14 11.80
C GLU A 89 -20.86 26.51 11.46
N ASP A 90 -21.56 27.26 10.61
CA ASP A 90 -22.33 28.49 10.92
C ASP A 90 -21.42 29.67 11.30
#